data_AF-A0A6J0IXV4-F1
#
_entry.id   AF-A0A6J0IXV4-F1
#
_cell.length_a   1.000
_cell.length_b   1.000
_cell.length_c   1.000
_cell.angle_alpha   90.00
_cell.angle_beta   90.00
_cell.angle_gamma   90.00
#
_symmetry.space_group_name_H-M   'P 1'
#
loop_
_entity.id
_entity.type
_entity.pdbx_description
1 polymer ?
#
loop_
_entity_poly.entity_id
_entity_poly.type
_entity_poly.pdbx_seq_one_letter_code
_entity_poly.pdbx_strand_id
1 'polypeptide(L)'
;MAVKEKSEDGVISGYLSSVEHVLEDISEVKALESGVHHETLQYLGLVDCVAKYRGQLCVIDWKTSEKPKPFLKNTYDNPLQVAAYIGAINHDTNYDFQVRCGLIVVAYKNGSPAHPHFMDPDLCSQYWNKWLLRLEEYMDRN
;
A
#
# COMPACT_ATOMS: atom_id res chain seq x y z
N MET A 1 33.49 -9.07 13.97
CA MET A 1 33.22 -8.71 12.56
C MET A 1 32.58 -7.33 12.57
N ALA A 2 33.24 -6.32 12.01
CA ALA A 2 32.71 -4.96 11.98
C ALA A 2 31.58 -4.87 10.94
N VAL A 3 30.38 -4.49 11.37
CA VAL A 3 29.29 -4.13 10.47
C VAL A 3 29.71 -2.84 9.78
N LYS A 4 30.04 -2.90 8.48
CA LYS A 4 30.26 -1.70 7.68
C LYS A 4 28.93 -0.94 7.63
N GLU A 5 28.90 0.26 8.20
CA GLU A 5 27.83 1.22 7.94
C GLU A 5 27.79 1.50 6.44
N LYS A 6 26.66 1.20 5.80
CA LYS A 6 26.42 1.58 4.40
C LYS A 6 26.13 3.08 4.38
N SER A 7 26.72 3.81 3.43
CA SER A 7 26.38 5.21 3.15
C SER A 7 24.88 5.37 2.86
N GLU A 8 24.31 6.55 3.13
CA GLU A 8 22.90 6.86 2.80
C GLU A 8 22.57 6.53 1.35
N ASP A 9 23.46 6.88 0.41
CA ASP A 9 23.34 6.52 -1.00
C ASP A 9 23.23 5.00 -1.22
N GLY A 10 23.99 4.21 -0.46
CA GLY A 10 23.95 2.75 -0.52
C GLY A 10 22.69 2.14 0.11
N VAL A 11 22.02 2.87 1.00
CA VAL A 11 20.72 2.46 1.59
C VAL A 11 19.58 2.76 0.63
N ILE A 12 19.55 3.97 0.06
CA ILE A 12 18.56 4.37 -0.95
C ILE A 12 18.68 3.44 -2.17
N SER A 13 19.90 3.21 -2.65
CA SER A 13 20.18 2.26 -3.74
C SER A 13 19.64 0.87 -3.45
N GLY A 14 19.76 0.37 -2.21
CA GLY A 14 19.25 -0.94 -1.82
C GLY A 14 17.74 -1.08 -1.99
N TYR A 15 16.96 -0.12 -1.47
CA TYR A 15 15.50 -0.17 -1.63
C TYR A 15 15.06 -0.01 -3.09
N LEU A 16 15.73 0.86 -3.85
CA LEU A 16 15.43 1.05 -5.28
C LEU A 16 15.70 -0.23 -6.09
N SER A 17 16.84 -0.88 -5.91
CA SER A 17 17.12 -2.19 -6.54
C SER A 17 16.10 -3.26 -6.13
N SER A 18 15.61 -3.21 -4.90
CA SER A 18 14.63 -4.18 -4.39
C SER A 18 13.31 -4.12 -5.17
N VAL A 19 12.83 -2.92 -5.50
CA VAL A 19 11.53 -2.70 -6.16
C VAL A 19 11.58 -2.65 -7.68
N GLU A 20 12.77 -2.63 -8.28
CA GLU A 20 12.97 -2.48 -9.74
C GLU A 20 12.04 -3.38 -10.56
N HIS A 21 12.05 -4.69 -10.26
CA HIS A 21 11.19 -5.67 -10.94
C HIS A 21 9.67 -5.45 -10.75
N VAL A 22 9.25 -4.78 -9.68
CA VAL A 22 7.84 -4.42 -9.45
C VAL A 22 7.48 -3.15 -10.23
N LEU A 23 8.42 -2.20 -10.33
CA LEU A 23 8.24 -0.97 -11.09
C LEU A 23 8.08 -1.24 -12.60
N GLU A 24 8.74 -2.28 -13.13
CA GLU A 24 8.57 -2.73 -14.53
C GLU A 24 7.12 -3.17 -14.83
N ASP A 25 6.39 -3.67 -13.83
CA ASP A 25 5.01 -4.11 -13.94
C ASP A 25 3.99 -2.97 -13.68
N ILE A 26 4.46 -1.76 -13.35
CA ILE A 26 3.63 -0.59 -13.05
C ILE A 26 3.49 0.31 -14.28
N SER A 27 2.26 0.74 -14.53
CA SER A 27 1.89 1.62 -15.65
C SER A 27 0.70 2.51 -15.28
N GLU A 28 0.40 3.52 -16.11
CA GLU A 28 -0.80 4.35 -16.00
C GLU A 28 -1.07 4.88 -14.57
N VAL A 29 -0.10 5.63 -14.03
CA VAL A 29 -0.25 6.31 -12.73
C VAL A 29 -1.40 7.32 -12.81
N LYS A 30 -2.35 7.20 -11.87
CA LYS A 30 -3.53 8.06 -11.73
C LYS A 30 -3.39 9.08 -10.61
N ALA A 31 -2.73 8.71 -9.51
CA ALA A 31 -2.50 9.56 -8.35
C ALA A 31 -1.19 9.20 -7.65
N LEU A 32 -0.54 10.19 -7.05
CA LEU A 32 0.66 10.06 -6.20
C LEU A 32 0.49 11.00 -5.01
N GLU A 33 0.77 10.51 -3.80
CA GLU A 33 0.71 11.28 -2.55
C GLU A 33 -0.56 12.14 -2.47
N SER A 34 -1.72 11.51 -2.67
CA SER A 34 -2.98 12.22 -2.89
C SER A 34 -3.93 12.09 -1.71
N GLY A 35 -4.50 13.21 -1.29
CA GLY A 35 -5.45 13.27 -0.18
C GLY A 35 -6.77 12.61 -0.56
N VAL A 36 -7.31 11.79 0.33
CA VAL A 36 -8.59 11.09 0.14
C VAL A 36 -9.50 11.35 1.32
N HIS A 37 -10.80 11.45 1.05
CA HIS A 37 -11.82 11.69 2.04
C HIS A 37 -13.04 10.78 1.83
N HIS A 38 -13.35 9.96 2.83
CA HIS A 38 -14.61 9.24 2.85
C HIS A 38 -15.66 10.04 3.61
N GLU A 39 -16.44 10.88 2.92
CA GLU A 39 -17.40 11.79 3.56
C GLU A 39 -18.41 11.05 4.46
N THR A 40 -19.03 9.96 4.01
CA THR A 40 -20.03 9.26 4.84
C THR A 40 -19.44 8.61 6.11
N LEU A 41 -18.21 8.08 6.03
CA LEU A 41 -17.55 7.39 7.14
C LEU A 41 -16.58 8.29 7.93
N GLN A 42 -16.48 9.57 7.55
CA GLN A 42 -15.77 10.64 8.26
C GLN A 42 -14.31 10.30 8.58
N TYR A 43 -13.57 9.74 7.60
CA TYR A 43 -12.12 9.56 7.72
C TYR A 43 -11.37 10.10 6.49
N LEU A 44 -10.13 10.51 6.74
CA LEU A 44 -9.21 11.08 5.76
C LEU A 44 -7.96 10.19 5.63
N GLY A 45 -7.27 10.31 4.49
CA GLY A 45 -6.02 9.60 4.24
C GLY A 45 -5.14 10.32 3.23
N LEU A 46 -3.88 9.89 3.13
CA LEU A 46 -2.95 10.26 2.06
C LEU A 46 -2.47 8.96 1.43
N VAL A 47 -2.77 8.76 0.15
CA VAL A 47 -2.45 7.53 -0.58
C VAL A 47 -1.12 7.68 -1.27
N ASP A 48 -0.19 6.74 -1.06
CA ASP A 48 1.12 6.76 -1.71
C ASP A 48 0.99 6.81 -3.24
N CYS A 49 0.24 5.87 -3.82
CA CYS A 49 0.11 5.73 -5.27
C CYS A 49 -1.18 5.01 -5.69
N VAL A 50 -1.75 5.44 -6.83
CA VAL A 50 -2.78 4.70 -7.57
C VAL A 50 -2.27 4.51 -8.99
N ALA A 51 -2.07 3.27 -9.41
CA ALA A 51 -1.54 2.94 -10.73
C ALA A 51 -1.98 1.52 -11.16
N LYS A 52 -1.79 1.18 -12.44
CA LYS A 52 -1.97 -0.19 -12.91
C LYS A 52 -0.75 -1.03 -12.57
N TYR A 53 -0.96 -2.12 -11.84
CA TYR A 53 0.03 -3.19 -11.67
C TYR A 53 -0.44 -4.39 -12.50
N ARG A 54 0.37 -4.83 -13.47
CA ARG A 54 0.01 -5.92 -14.41
C ARG A 54 -1.37 -5.73 -15.06
N GLY A 55 -1.67 -4.48 -15.43
CA GLY A 55 -2.94 -4.09 -16.08
C GLY A 55 -4.13 -3.89 -15.13
N GLN A 56 -4.01 -4.19 -13.84
CA GLN A 56 -5.09 -3.99 -12.85
C GLN A 56 -4.86 -2.69 -12.08
N LEU A 57 -5.84 -1.79 -12.07
CA LEU A 57 -5.77 -0.54 -11.32
C LEU A 57 -5.80 -0.85 -9.81
N CYS A 58 -4.76 -0.43 -9.09
CA CYS A 58 -4.55 -0.73 -7.68
C CYS A 58 -4.26 0.54 -6.87
N VAL A 59 -4.66 0.52 -5.59
CA VAL A 59 -4.00 1.33 -4.56
C VAL A 59 -2.70 0.62 -4.20
N ILE A 60 -1.57 1.31 -4.33
CA ILE A 60 -0.25 0.78 -4.04
C ILE A 60 0.30 1.44 -2.78
N ASP A 61 0.73 0.62 -1.81
CA ASP A 61 1.31 1.04 -0.53
C ASP A 61 2.76 0.55 -0.45
N TRP A 62 3.73 1.47 -0.40
CA TRP A 62 5.15 1.16 -0.44
C TRP A 62 5.72 1.07 0.97
N LYS A 63 6.33 -0.06 1.31
CA LYS A 63 6.88 -0.30 2.66
C LYS A 63 8.35 -0.70 2.60
N THR A 64 9.16 -0.13 3.49
CA THR A 64 10.52 -0.62 3.74
C THR A 64 10.54 -1.64 4.87
N SER A 65 11.37 -2.67 4.78
CA SER A 65 11.62 -3.59 5.89
C SER A 65 13.06 -4.09 5.94
N GLU A 66 13.55 -4.33 7.15
CA GLU A 66 14.81 -5.07 7.35
C GLU A 66 14.59 -6.59 7.39
N LYS A 67 13.39 -7.04 7.77
CA LYS A 67 13.04 -8.46 7.90
C LYS A 67 12.18 -8.89 6.70
N PRO A 68 12.44 -10.05 6.08
CA PRO A 68 11.58 -10.57 5.01
C PRO A 68 10.12 -10.68 5.45
N LYS A 69 9.22 -10.31 4.53
CA LYS A 69 7.77 -10.37 4.71
C LYS A 69 7.15 -11.16 3.54
N PRO A 70 7.41 -12.48 3.44
CA PRO A 70 7.01 -13.25 2.26
C PRO A 70 5.49 -13.45 2.14
N PHE A 71 4.73 -13.29 3.22
CA PHE A 71 3.28 -13.47 3.22
C PHE A 71 2.56 -12.20 3.65
N LEU A 72 1.37 -11.96 3.10
CA LEU A 72 0.52 -10.80 3.44
C LEU A 72 0.31 -10.66 4.96
N LYS A 73 0.09 -11.77 5.69
CA LYS A 73 -0.06 -11.77 7.15
C LYS A 73 1.15 -11.21 7.92
N ASN A 74 2.32 -11.13 7.30
CA ASN A 74 3.51 -10.55 7.92
C ASN A 74 3.51 -9.01 7.88
N THR A 75 2.59 -8.40 7.13
CA THR A 75 2.43 -6.94 6.95
C THR A 75 1.46 -6.31 7.96
N TYR A 76 0.95 -7.08 8.93
CA TYR A 76 0.08 -6.61 10.02
C TYR A 76 -1.15 -5.84 9.49
N ASP A 77 -1.25 -4.54 9.80
CA ASP A 77 -2.39 -3.68 9.47
C ASP A 77 -2.27 -3.04 8.06
N ASN A 78 -1.19 -3.26 7.30
CA ASN A 78 -1.06 -2.70 5.94
C ASN A 78 -2.24 -3.07 5.00
N PRO A 79 -2.82 -4.29 5.05
CA PRO A 79 -3.99 -4.59 4.23
C PRO A 79 -5.24 -3.81 4.64
N LEU A 80 -5.37 -3.43 5.93
CA LEU A 80 -6.44 -2.55 6.40
C LEU A 80 -6.25 -1.13 5.86
N GLN A 81 -5.02 -0.61 5.89
CA GLN A 81 -4.67 0.70 5.33
C GLN A 81 -5.04 0.77 3.83
N VAL A 82 -4.64 -0.23 3.04
CA VAL A 82 -4.99 -0.30 1.61
C VAL A 82 -6.50 -0.38 1.39
N ALA A 83 -7.21 -1.22 2.15
CA ALA A 83 -8.67 -1.31 2.04
C ALA A 83 -9.37 0.00 2.42
N ALA A 84 -8.88 0.72 3.44
CA ALA A 84 -9.38 2.03 3.84
C ALA A 84 -9.22 3.06 2.73
N TYR A 85 -8.06 3.10 2.08
CA TYR A 85 -7.81 4.02 0.96
C TYR A 85 -8.67 3.69 -0.27
N ILE A 86 -8.85 2.41 -0.60
CA ILE A 86 -9.78 1.99 -1.66
C ILE A 86 -11.19 2.49 -1.35
N GLY A 87 -11.67 2.27 -0.12
CA GLY A 87 -12.98 2.73 0.33
C GLY A 87 -13.13 4.26 0.21
N ALA A 88 -12.11 5.02 0.61
CA ALA A 88 -12.13 6.48 0.55
C ALA A 88 -12.13 7.00 -0.89
N ILE A 89 -11.17 6.55 -1.73
CA ILE A 89 -11.11 6.94 -3.16
C ILE A 89 -12.46 6.69 -3.84
N ASN A 90 -13.06 5.54 -3.58
CA ASN A 90 -14.29 5.14 -4.25
C ASN A 90 -15.51 5.98 -3.85
N HIS A 91 -15.45 6.69 -2.72
CA HIS A 91 -16.53 7.55 -2.22
C HIS A 91 -16.14 9.04 -2.20
N ASP A 92 -14.98 9.39 -2.76
CA ASP A 92 -14.49 10.75 -2.82
C ASP A 92 -14.78 11.35 -4.21
N THR A 93 -15.57 12.41 -4.24
CA THR A 93 -16.01 13.08 -5.49
C THR A 93 -14.87 13.75 -6.26
N ASN A 94 -13.68 13.88 -5.67
CA ASN A 94 -12.49 14.40 -6.35
C ASN A 94 -11.87 13.38 -7.33
N TYR A 95 -12.29 12.12 -7.30
CA TYR A 95 -11.78 11.06 -8.16
C TYR A 95 -12.85 10.60 -9.17
N ASP A 96 -12.52 10.63 -10.46
CA ASP A 96 -13.42 10.24 -11.57
C ASP A 96 -13.31 8.76 -11.95
N PHE A 97 -12.61 7.97 -11.13
CA PHE A 97 -12.39 6.54 -11.32
C PHE A 97 -12.66 5.76 -10.04
N GLN A 98 -12.70 4.43 -10.16
CA GLN A 98 -12.88 3.50 -9.05
C GLN A 98 -11.75 2.48 -9.05
N VAL A 99 -11.32 2.08 -7.87
CA VAL A 99 -10.26 1.09 -7.66
C VAL A 99 -10.83 -0.12 -6.94
N ARG A 100 -10.46 -1.32 -7.38
CA ARG A 100 -10.98 -2.58 -6.81
C ARG A 100 -9.89 -3.49 -6.25
N CYS A 101 -8.64 -3.20 -6.55
CA CYS A 101 -7.49 -4.02 -6.15
C CYS A 101 -6.53 -3.21 -5.28
N GLY A 102 -5.73 -3.90 -4.49
CA GLY A 102 -4.67 -3.33 -3.67
C GLY A 102 -3.33 -4.00 -3.96
N LEU A 103 -2.24 -3.31 -3.66
CA LEU A 103 -0.89 -3.85 -3.74
C LEU A 103 -0.06 -3.29 -2.60
N ILE A 104 0.51 -4.17 -1.77
CA ILE A 104 1.52 -3.79 -0.78
C ILE A 104 2.87 -4.25 -1.31
N VAL A 105 3.84 -3.35 -1.43
CA VAL A 105 5.18 -3.69 -1.91
C VAL A 105 6.18 -3.52 -0.78
N VAL A 106 6.76 -4.63 -0.30
CA VAL A 106 7.75 -4.61 0.77
C VAL A 106 9.16 -4.65 0.19
N ALA A 107 9.84 -3.50 0.20
CA ALA A 107 11.21 -3.31 -0.25
C ALA A 107 12.25 -3.59 0.86
N TYR A 108 13.42 -4.08 0.48
CA TYR A 108 14.49 -4.48 1.40
C TYR A 108 15.79 -3.69 1.23
N LYS A 109 16.37 -3.28 2.35
CA LYS A 109 17.59 -2.45 2.42
C LYS A 109 18.82 -3.06 1.74
N ASN A 110 18.85 -4.39 1.66
CA ASN A 110 19.97 -5.14 1.09
C ASN A 110 19.88 -5.29 -0.44
N GLY A 111 18.82 -4.81 -1.09
CA GLY A 111 18.59 -4.97 -2.52
C GLY A 111 18.03 -6.34 -2.93
N SER A 112 17.68 -7.22 -1.97
CA SER A 112 16.97 -8.45 -2.34
C SER A 112 15.60 -8.11 -2.94
N PRO A 113 15.07 -8.91 -3.87
CA PRO A 113 13.79 -8.63 -4.51
C PRO A 113 12.67 -8.36 -3.50
N ALA A 114 11.92 -7.29 -3.72
CA ALA A 114 10.75 -6.93 -2.94
C ALA A 114 9.68 -8.02 -2.99
N HIS A 115 8.82 -8.06 -1.98
CA HIS A 115 7.62 -8.90 -2.02
C HIS A 115 6.39 -8.05 -2.39
N PRO A 116 5.82 -8.23 -3.60
CA PRO A 116 4.51 -7.67 -3.94
C PRO A 116 3.40 -8.57 -3.38
N HIS A 117 2.54 -8.00 -2.54
CA HIS A 117 1.32 -8.66 -2.06
C HIS A 117 0.11 -8.05 -2.74
N PHE A 118 -0.28 -8.66 -3.85
CA PHE A 118 -1.49 -8.27 -4.57
C PHE A 118 -2.73 -8.69 -3.77
N MET A 119 -3.70 -7.79 -3.69
CA MET A 119 -5.00 -7.99 -3.08
C MET A 119 -6.06 -7.85 -4.18
N ASP A 120 -6.67 -8.97 -4.54
CA ASP A 120 -7.80 -8.99 -5.46
C ASP A 120 -9.06 -8.37 -4.81
N PRO A 121 -10.14 -8.13 -5.58
CA PRO A 121 -11.34 -7.49 -5.05
C PRO A 121 -11.97 -8.24 -3.86
N ASP A 122 -11.96 -9.57 -3.87
CA ASP A 122 -12.56 -10.37 -2.80
C ASP A 122 -11.76 -10.23 -1.50
N LEU A 123 -10.43 -10.22 -1.60
CA LEU A 123 -9.55 -10.00 -0.46
C LEU A 123 -9.65 -8.56 0.06
N CYS A 124 -9.73 -7.57 -0.83
CA CYS A 124 -9.98 -6.18 -0.47
C CYS A 124 -11.29 -6.03 0.29
N SER A 125 -12.38 -6.67 -0.16
CA SER A 125 -13.66 -6.68 0.55
C SER A 125 -13.58 -7.32 1.94
N GLN A 126 -12.82 -8.41 2.09
CA GLN A 126 -12.59 -9.02 3.41
C GLN A 126 -11.87 -8.09 4.38
N TYR A 127 -10.83 -7.38 3.92
CA TYR A 127 -10.10 -6.43 4.75
C TYR A 127 -10.88 -5.13 4.97
N TRP A 128 -11.72 -4.73 4.03
CA TRP A 128 -12.67 -3.62 4.23
C TRP A 128 -13.60 -3.86 5.40
N ASN A 129 -14.20 -5.05 5.50
CA ASN A 129 -15.06 -5.40 6.64
C ASN A 129 -14.29 -5.35 7.97
N LYS A 130 -13.03 -5.80 7.98
CA LYS A 130 -12.17 -5.70 9.17
C LYS A 130 -11.81 -4.25 9.50
N TRP A 131 -11.59 -3.41 8.49
CA TRP A 131 -11.33 -1.99 8.67
C TRP A 131 -12.54 -1.27 9.26
N LEU A 132 -13.75 -1.57 8.78
CA LEU A 132 -15.00 -1.01 9.33
C LEU A 132 -15.15 -1.31 10.83
N LEU A 133 -14.84 -2.53 11.28
CA LEU A 133 -14.84 -2.87 12.71
C LEU A 133 -13.82 -2.03 13.49
N ARG A 134 -12.64 -1.79 12.94
CA ARG A 134 -11.61 -0.94 13.58
C ARG A 134 -12.02 0.52 13.62
N LEU A 135 -12.76 1.00 12.61
CA LEU A 135 -13.31 2.35 12.58
C LEU A 135 -14.43 2.50 13.62
N GLU A 136 -15.35 1.53 13.71
CA GLU A 136 -16.40 1.49 14.74
C GLU A 136 -15.81 1.48 16.15
N GLU A 137 -14.81 0.61 16.41
CA GLU A 137 -14.08 0.57 17.68
C GLU A 137 -13.41 1.92 18.03
N TYR A 138 -12.97 2.69 17.03
CA TYR A 138 -12.41 4.02 17.25
C TYR A 138 -13.50 5.04 17.59
N MET A 139 -14.64 4.98 16.91
CA MET A 139 -15.78 5.88 17.13
C MET A 139 -16.42 5.66 18.50
N ASP A 140 -16.54 4.40 18.96
CA ASP A 140 -17.11 4.04 20.27
C ASP A 140 -16.23 4.44 21.47
N ARG A 141 -14.95 4.76 21.23
CA ARG A 141 -14.02 5.22 22.28
C ARG A 141 -14.14 6.71 22.58
N ASN A 142 -14.93 7.44 21.81
CA ASN A 142 -15.19 8.88 21.96
C ASN A 142 -16.61 9.14 22.45
#